data_AF-A0A6N6PVD8-F1
#
_entry.id   AF-A0A6N6PVD8-F1
#
_cell.length_a   1.000
_cell.length_b   1.000
_cell.length_c   1.000
_cell.angle_alpha   90.00
_cell.angle_beta   90.00
_cell.angle_gamma   90.00
#
_symmetry.space_group_name_H-M   'P 1'
#
loop_
_entity.id
_entity.type
_entity.pdbx_description
1 polymer ?
#
loop_
_entity_poly.entity_id
_entity_poly.type
_entity_poly.pdbx_seq_one_letter_code
_entity_poly.pdbx_strand_id
1 'polypeptide(L)'
;MFHASRLRHLCAIVLLSLWTQAVIAAPESFSPKIRRVLFLGDSITHSGQYAAAMEVFYVADSADPSVEFFNLGLPSETVSGLSEPGHAGGQFPRPDLHERLDRVLALTKPDLVFASYGMNDGIYYPFSDERFARFQSGINRLREKVLKSGATIVHLTPSAFDPLPIKSRTLPAGRDTYPQPFEGYDSVLGRYSEWLLAQRALGWDVVDTHGAMNRFLAERRKTDPQFTLAGDGVHINDLGQWLIAREVLQFLRGSAGISQFQDLNAFLATVTNGQEIHSLIQKRQSLLRDSMLTTAGHTRPGMSKGLPLEEARQQAARIGEQVQALAKPFPGKRSQWNNFDRYDYVVDGKPVLVVVPRHSAVGKPWVWHGEFFGHKPAPDIALLGRGFHVVYMNVPDMLGSPQAVRHWNAFYDDLTQQRGLGKKAALVGLSRGGLYCFNWAAANPTRVSCIYADAAVCDFKSWPGGKGKGKASAGDWQLVLKNFGFKNDAEALAYGKNPIDNLAPLATAQVPLLHVYGDADEVVPWDENTGIVAERYRKLGGSIQLIAKPGVGHHPHGLEDSSPIVEFIAKAATRP
;
A
#
# COMPACT_ATOMS: atom_id res chain seq x y z
N MET A 1 -65.67 -34.06 42.90
CA MET A 1 -65.59 -32.98 43.89
C MET A 1 -64.27 -32.24 43.70
N PHE A 2 -64.38 -30.99 43.23
CA PHE A 2 -63.58 -29.82 43.60
C PHE A 2 -62.03 -29.86 43.70
N HIS A 3 -61.46 -28.88 42.98
CA HIS A 3 -60.18 -28.17 43.13
C HIS A 3 -58.93 -28.80 42.49
N ALA A 4 -58.00 -28.07 41.89
CA ALA A 4 -57.92 -26.73 41.29
C ALA A 4 -56.49 -26.63 40.70
N SER A 5 -56.35 -25.85 39.64
CA SER A 5 -55.14 -25.50 38.90
C SER A 5 -53.90 -25.12 39.73
N ARG A 6 -52.71 -25.57 39.30
CA ARG A 6 -51.47 -24.74 39.29
C ARG A 6 -50.56 -25.15 38.13
N LEU A 7 -50.69 -24.43 37.02
CA LEU A 7 -49.71 -24.39 35.94
C LEU A 7 -48.50 -23.58 36.43
N ARG A 8 -47.33 -24.19 36.55
CA ARG A 8 -46.08 -23.48 36.87
C ARG A 8 -45.47 -22.96 35.58
N HIS A 9 -45.36 -21.64 35.46
CA HIS A 9 -44.56 -20.98 34.43
C HIS A 9 -43.08 -21.29 34.67
N LEU A 10 -42.45 -22.00 33.73
CA LEU A 10 -41.00 -22.10 33.62
C LEU A 10 -40.56 -21.07 32.56
N CYS A 11 -40.08 -19.92 32.99
CA CYS A 11 -39.39 -18.97 32.11
C CYS A 11 -38.05 -19.59 31.70
N ALA A 12 -37.97 -20.15 30.50
CA ALA A 12 -36.71 -20.49 29.86
C ALA A 12 -36.07 -19.19 29.35
N ILE A 13 -35.10 -18.66 30.11
CA ILE A 13 -34.21 -17.61 29.62
C ILE A 13 -33.21 -18.29 28.68
N VAL A 14 -33.44 -18.18 27.37
CA VAL A 14 -32.46 -18.53 26.34
C VAL A 14 -31.47 -17.37 26.26
N LEU A 15 -30.34 -17.49 26.95
CA LEU A 15 -29.18 -16.63 26.74
C LEU A 15 -28.53 -17.01 25.40
N LEU A 16 -28.93 -16.32 24.33
CA LEU A 16 -28.18 -16.30 23.08
C LEU A 16 -26.87 -15.54 23.33
N SER A 17 -25.80 -16.27 23.64
CA SER A 17 -24.44 -15.75 23.59
C SER A 17 -24.08 -15.44 22.14
N LEU A 18 -24.25 -14.18 21.74
CA LEU A 18 -23.68 -13.63 20.51
C LEU A 18 -22.15 -13.70 20.64
N TRP A 19 -21.55 -14.72 20.02
CA TRP A 19 -20.12 -14.71 19.73
C TRP A 19 -19.90 -13.66 18.64
N THR A 20 -19.67 -12.41 19.06
CA THR A 20 -18.99 -11.45 18.20
C THR A 20 -17.59 -12.01 17.99
N GLN A 21 -17.34 -12.61 16.82
CA GLN A 21 -15.97 -12.67 16.32
C GLN A 21 -15.53 -11.22 16.21
N ALA A 22 -14.79 -10.75 17.21
CA ALA A 22 -13.99 -9.57 17.05
C ALA A 22 -13.05 -9.90 15.89
N VAL A 23 -13.33 -9.31 14.73
CA VAL A 23 -12.31 -9.15 13.70
C VAL A 23 -11.23 -8.35 14.40
N ILE A 24 -10.18 -9.02 14.88
CA ILE A 24 -8.97 -8.36 15.32
C ILE A 24 -8.51 -7.61 14.09
N ALA A 25 -8.74 -6.30 14.09
CA ALA A 25 -8.18 -5.42 13.09
C ALA A 25 -6.68 -5.71 13.04
N ALA A 26 -6.15 -5.99 11.84
CA ALA A 26 -4.72 -6.05 11.66
C ALA A 26 -4.12 -4.79 12.30
N PRO A 27 -3.03 -4.90 13.08
CA PRO A 27 -2.42 -3.74 13.73
C PRO A 27 -2.22 -2.65 12.66
N GLU A 28 -2.73 -1.44 12.91
CA GLU A 28 -2.58 -0.33 11.98
C GLU A 28 -1.10 -0.15 11.64
N SER A 29 -0.74 -0.42 10.39
CA SER A 29 0.58 -0.17 9.82
C SER A 29 1.02 1.25 10.14
N PHE A 30 2.27 1.41 10.60
CA PHE A 30 2.92 2.70 10.81
C PHE A 30 1.94 3.80 11.27
N SER A 31 1.48 3.71 12.52
CA SER A 31 0.67 4.77 13.12
C SER A 31 1.28 6.14 12.75
N PRO A 32 0.48 7.18 12.45
CA PRO A 32 0.99 8.54 12.16
C PRO A 32 1.95 9.12 13.23
N LYS A 33 2.03 8.47 14.38
CA LYS A 33 2.94 8.74 15.50
C LYS A 33 4.36 8.21 15.30
N ILE A 34 4.58 7.21 14.44
CA ILE A 34 5.91 6.61 14.21
C ILE A 34 6.71 7.54 13.29
N ARG A 35 7.78 8.13 13.83
CA ARG A 35 8.72 8.99 13.10
C ARG A 35 10.11 8.38 13.03
N ARG A 36 10.44 7.43 13.92
CA ARG A 36 11.79 6.85 14.00
C ARG A 36 11.74 5.34 14.12
N VAL A 37 12.30 4.67 13.12
CA VAL A 37 12.35 3.22 13.00
C VAL A 37 13.78 2.74 13.17
N LEU A 38 14.01 1.86 14.13
CA LEU A 38 15.34 1.29 14.40
C LEU A 38 15.36 -0.20 14.09
N PHE A 39 16.38 -0.65 13.37
CA PHE A 39 16.69 -2.06 13.17
C PHE A 39 17.89 -2.47 14.01
N LEU A 40 17.68 -3.46 14.88
CA LEU A 40 18.70 -4.11 15.69
C LEU A 40 18.86 -5.57 15.23
N GLY A 41 20.09 -6.04 15.21
CA GLY A 41 20.42 -7.43 14.88
C GLY A 41 21.91 -7.60 14.63
N ASP A 42 22.26 -8.72 14.03
CA ASP A 42 23.64 -9.10 13.76
C ASP A 42 24.12 -8.66 12.35
N SER A 43 24.99 -9.45 11.72
CA SER A 43 25.51 -9.20 10.38
C SER A 43 24.43 -9.18 9.29
N ILE A 44 23.36 -9.96 9.44
CA ILE A 44 22.25 -10.00 8.46
C ILE A 44 21.46 -8.69 8.49
N THR A 45 21.27 -8.11 9.67
CA THR A 45 20.72 -6.75 9.81
C THR A 45 21.70 -5.70 9.34
N HIS A 46 22.98 -5.84 9.71
CA HIS A 46 24.04 -4.89 9.33
C HIS A 46 24.14 -4.70 7.81
N SER A 47 23.96 -5.76 7.02
CA SER A 47 24.01 -5.67 5.55
C SER A 47 22.91 -4.78 4.96
N GLY A 48 21.76 -4.70 5.63
CA GLY A 48 20.77 -3.63 5.48
C GLY A 48 19.80 -3.74 4.31
N GLN A 49 19.86 -4.80 3.50
CA GLN A 49 19.00 -4.92 2.31
C GLN A 49 17.51 -5.00 2.68
N TYR A 50 17.13 -5.80 3.69
CA TYR A 50 15.71 -5.86 4.08
C TYR A 50 15.21 -4.54 4.68
N ALA A 51 16.04 -3.82 5.43
CA ALA A 51 15.71 -2.52 6.00
C ALA A 51 15.53 -1.45 4.90
N ALA A 52 16.38 -1.48 3.88
CA ALA A 52 16.26 -0.61 2.71
C ALA A 52 14.99 -0.92 1.91
N ALA A 53 14.66 -2.20 1.68
CA ALA A 53 13.43 -2.60 1.00
C ALA A 53 12.17 -2.12 1.73
N MET A 54 12.16 -2.22 3.06
CA MET A 54 11.06 -1.70 3.89
C MET A 54 10.93 -0.17 3.79
N GLU A 55 12.04 0.56 3.73
CA GLU A 55 11.99 2.01 3.56
C GLU A 55 11.53 2.41 2.15
N VAL A 56 11.94 1.70 1.09
CA VAL A 56 11.40 1.95 -0.26
C VAL A 56 9.88 1.79 -0.26
N PHE A 57 9.36 0.75 0.40
CA PHE A 57 7.92 0.58 0.54
C PHE A 57 7.26 1.77 1.23
N TYR A 58 7.84 2.25 2.33
CA TYR A 58 7.31 3.42 3.05
C TYR A 58 7.31 4.68 2.18
N VAL A 59 8.42 4.94 1.48
CA VAL A 59 8.58 6.08 0.56
C VAL A 59 7.57 6.02 -0.58
N ALA A 60 7.35 4.83 -1.16
CA ALA A 60 6.41 4.62 -2.26
C ALA A 60 4.94 4.78 -1.84
N ASP A 61 4.61 4.51 -0.57
CA ASP A 61 3.24 4.52 -0.08
C ASP A 61 2.76 5.86 0.45
N SER A 62 3.59 6.54 1.24
CA SER A 62 3.19 7.74 2.00
C SER A 62 3.82 9.03 1.50
N ALA A 63 4.99 8.93 0.84
CA ALA A 63 5.87 10.06 0.53
C ALA A 63 6.10 11.03 1.72
N ASP A 64 5.94 10.58 2.98
CA ASP A 64 6.19 11.43 4.15
C ASP A 64 7.70 11.46 4.44
N PRO A 65 8.39 12.58 4.20
CA PRO A 65 9.83 12.68 4.38
C PRO A 65 10.27 12.68 5.86
N SER A 66 9.33 12.74 6.80
CA SER A 66 9.63 12.93 8.21
C SER A 66 9.94 11.66 8.99
N VAL A 67 9.81 10.48 8.37
CA VAL A 67 10.15 9.21 9.01
C VAL A 67 11.60 8.85 8.73
N GLU A 68 12.36 8.60 9.79
CA GLU A 68 13.77 8.23 9.76
C GLU A 68 13.93 6.73 10.01
N PHE A 69 14.74 6.06 9.18
CA PHE A 69 15.10 4.65 9.31
C PHE A 69 16.57 4.54 9.72
N PHE A 70 16.83 3.83 10.82
CA PHE A 70 18.16 3.61 11.38
C PHE A 70 18.48 2.12 11.36
N ASN A 71 19.47 1.71 10.58
CA ASN A 71 20.05 0.38 10.68
C ASN A 71 21.24 0.42 11.64
N LEU A 72 21.16 -0.27 12.78
CA LEU A 72 22.27 -0.42 13.72
C LEU A 72 22.55 -1.89 14.05
N GLY A 73 22.44 -2.76 13.04
CA GLY A 73 22.96 -4.12 13.12
C GLY A 73 24.47 -4.13 13.29
N LEU A 74 24.98 -5.10 14.07
CA LEU A 74 26.41 -5.24 14.35
C LEU A 74 26.87 -6.68 14.07
N PRO A 75 27.85 -6.91 13.18
CA PRO A 75 28.32 -8.25 12.87
C PRO A 75 28.79 -9.02 14.11
N SER A 76 28.47 -10.32 14.13
CA SER A 76 28.81 -11.27 15.19
C SER A 76 28.10 -11.07 16.53
N GLU A 77 27.24 -10.04 16.64
CA GLU A 77 26.55 -9.68 17.88
C GLU A 77 25.54 -10.73 18.33
N THR A 78 25.41 -10.85 19.65
CA THR A 78 24.43 -11.69 20.35
C THR A 78 23.59 -10.83 21.30
N VAL A 79 22.48 -11.39 21.77
CA VAL A 79 21.78 -10.93 22.98
C VAL A 79 22.02 -11.87 24.16
N SER A 80 22.48 -13.10 23.90
CA SER A 80 22.83 -14.09 24.92
C SER A 80 24.10 -13.74 25.72
N GLY A 81 24.96 -12.89 25.17
CA GLY A 81 26.28 -12.56 25.72
C GLY A 81 27.29 -13.72 25.63
N LEU A 82 26.97 -14.75 24.85
CA LEU A 82 27.82 -15.93 24.69
C LEU A 82 28.86 -15.74 23.59
N SER A 83 30.02 -16.37 23.76
CA SER A 83 31.06 -16.47 22.75
C SER A 83 31.74 -17.84 22.86
N GLU A 84 31.89 -18.53 21.74
CA GLU A 84 32.67 -19.76 21.68
C GLU A 84 34.17 -19.49 21.87
N PRO A 85 34.93 -20.46 22.42
CA PRO A 85 36.38 -20.39 22.46
C PRO A 85 36.97 -20.24 21.04
N GLY A 86 37.91 -19.30 20.88
CA GLY A 86 38.60 -19.08 19.61
C GLY A 86 37.77 -18.36 18.54
N HIS A 87 36.64 -17.72 18.90
CA HIS A 87 35.87 -16.89 17.96
C HIS A 87 36.76 -15.95 17.14
N ALA A 88 36.51 -15.87 15.83
CA ALA A 88 37.32 -15.10 14.88
C ALA A 88 38.83 -15.38 14.97
N GLY A 89 39.22 -16.64 15.19
CA GLY A 89 40.63 -17.03 15.35
C GLY A 89 41.25 -16.53 16.66
N GLY A 90 40.42 -16.26 17.68
CA GLY A 90 40.85 -15.73 18.97
C GLY A 90 41.05 -14.21 19.01
N GLN A 91 40.67 -13.49 17.95
CA GLN A 91 40.89 -12.04 17.87
C GLN A 91 39.99 -11.24 18.82
N PHE A 92 38.74 -11.66 19.01
CA PHE A 92 37.79 -11.00 19.90
C PHE A 92 36.64 -11.96 20.28
N PRO A 93 36.01 -11.81 21.46
CA PRO A 93 34.77 -12.49 21.78
C PRO A 93 33.60 -11.87 21.01
N ARG A 94 32.51 -12.61 20.80
CA ARG A 94 31.29 -12.06 20.20
C ARG A 94 30.81 -10.82 20.98
N PRO A 95 30.44 -9.72 20.30
CA PRO A 95 29.83 -8.58 20.96
C PRO A 95 28.46 -8.93 21.54
N ASP A 96 28.08 -8.26 22.62
CA ASP A 96 26.75 -8.35 23.26
C ASP A 96 26.02 -7.02 23.03
N LEU A 97 24.82 -7.07 22.47
CA LEU A 97 23.96 -5.90 22.28
C LEU A 97 23.80 -5.10 23.57
N HIS A 98 23.69 -5.78 24.72
CA HIS A 98 23.43 -5.12 25.99
C HIS A 98 24.57 -4.22 26.46
N GLU A 99 25.77 -4.34 25.87
CA GLU A 99 26.88 -3.40 26.07
C GLU A 99 26.55 -2.01 25.52
N ARG A 100 25.89 -1.92 24.36
CA ARG A 100 25.64 -0.65 23.65
C ARG A 100 24.19 -0.19 23.63
N LEU A 101 23.24 -1.04 24.02
CA LEU A 101 21.80 -0.81 23.82
C LEU A 101 21.31 0.53 24.39
N ASP A 102 21.70 0.91 25.62
CA ASP A 102 21.23 2.16 26.22
C ASP A 102 21.72 3.39 25.44
N ARG A 103 22.96 3.36 24.96
CA ARG A 103 23.54 4.44 24.15
C ARG A 103 22.87 4.51 22.78
N VAL A 104 22.57 3.37 22.17
CA VAL A 104 21.82 3.29 20.92
C VAL A 104 20.42 3.88 21.07
N LEU A 105 19.66 3.48 22.11
CA LEU A 105 18.31 3.98 22.34
C LEU A 105 18.30 5.49 22.66
N ALA A 106 19.28 5.97 23.44
CA ALA A 106 19.43 7.40 23.71
C ALA A 106 19.77 8.21 22.45
N LEU A 107 20.58 7.64 21.55
CA LEU A 107 21.02 8.27 20.31
C LEU A 107 19.89 8.35 19.27
N THR A 108 19.14 7.27 19.08
CA THR A 108 18.12 7.18 18.02
C THR A 108 16.74 7.62 18.48
N LYS A 109 16.42 7.46 19.77
CA LYS A 109 15.09 7.74 20.35
C LYS A 109 13.97 7.17 19.46
N PRO A 110 13.95 5.85 19.24
CA PRO A 110 13.04 5.23 18.28
C PRO A 110 11.60 5.27 18.79
N ASP A 111 10.64 5.26 17.87
CA ASP A 111 9.23 4.98 18.17
C ASP A 111 8.90 3.50 17.93
N LEU A 112 9.63 2.86 17.00
CA LEU A 112 9.49 1.47 16.63
C LEU A 112 10.86 0.81 16.46
N VAL A 113 11.02 -0.38 17.01
CA VAL A 113 12.21 -1.21 16.87
C VAL A 113 11.88 -2.55 16.21
N PHE A 114 12.61 -2.93 15.17
CA PHE A 114 12.68 -4.30 14.67
C PHE A 114 13.92 -4.97 15.21
N ALA A 115 13.78 -6.13 15.85
CA ALA A 115 14.89 -6.85 16.46
C ALA A 115 15.01 -8.27 15.89
N SER A 116 16.13 -8.58 15.23
CA SER A 116 16.44 -9.90 14.66
C SER A 116 17.71 -10.48 15.29
N TYR A 117 17.54 -11.43 16.20
CA TYR A 117 18.63 -12.12 16.91
C TYR A 117 18.35 -13.62 17.02
N GLY A 118 19.40 -14.42 17.18
CA GLY A 118 19.33 -15.88 17.33
C GLY A 118 20.47 -16.61 16.61
N MET A 119 20.88 -16.13 15.43
CA MET A 119 21.89 -16.80 14.59
C MET A 119 23.22 -17.00 15.32
N ASN A 120 23.70 -16.00 16.05
CA ASN A 120 24.95 -16.09 16.82
C ASN A 120 24.76 -16.57 18.27
N ASP A 121 23.54 -16.56 18.78
CA ASP A 121 23.23 -16.75 20.20
C ASP A 121 23.38 -18.19 20.69
N GLY A 122 23.23 -19.16 19.79
CA GLY A 122 23.56 -20.56 20.06
C GLY A 122 25.06 -20.86 19.90
N ILE A 123 25.88 -19.86 19.54
CA ILE A 123 27.32 -19.95 19.25
C ILE A 123 27.69 -21.09 18.29
N TYR A 124 26.74 -21.50 17.45
CA TYR A 124 26.84 -22.60 16.49
C TYR A 124 26.95 -24.01 17.07
N TYR A 125 26.63 -24.18 18.37
CA TYR A 125 26.61 -25.48 19.06
C TYR A 125 25.22 -26.14 18.91
N PRO A 126 25.10 -27.46 19.17
CA PRO A 126 23.83 -28.12 19.37
C PRO A 126 22.99 -27.43 20.45
N PHE A 127 21.69 -27.67 20.43
CA PHE A 127 20.78 -27.12 21.43
C PHE A 127 21.22 -27.50 22.86
N SER A 128 21.07 -26.55 23.78
CA SER A 128 21.16 -26.80 25.22
C SER A 128 20.25 -25.82 25.95
N ASP A 129 19.64 -26.26 27.05
CA ASP A 129 18.78 -25.40 27.87
C ASP A 129 19.53 -24.18 28.43
N GLU A 130 20.82 -24.32 28.75
CA GLU A 130 21.64 -23.20 29.25
C GLU A 130 21.78 -22.08 28.21
N ARG A 131 22.22 -22.40 26.98
CA ARG A 131 22.34 -21.42 25.90
C ARG A 131 20.99 -20.83 25.51
N PHE A 132 19.95 -21.65 25.53
CA PHE A 132 18.59 -21.20 25.25
C PHE A 132 18.09 -20.22 26.32
N ALA A 133 18.32 -20.50 27.60
CA ALA A 133 17.99 -19.59 28.70
C ALA A 133 18.71 -18.25 28.58
N ARG A 134 19.98 -18.25 28.14
CA ARG A 134 20.74 -17.01 27.85
C ARG A 134 20.10 -16.20 26.72
N PHE A 135 19.73 -16.85 25.61
CA PHE A 135 19.00 -16.20 24.52
C PHE A 135 17.67 -15.60 25.00
N GLN A 136 16.85 -16.37 25.72
CA GLN A 136 15.58 -15.90 26.27
C GLN A 136 15.77 -14.68 27.19
N SER A 137 16.75 -14.74 28.09
CA SER A 137 17.07 -13.63 28.99
C SER A 137 17.51 -12.39 28.21
N GLY A 138 18.32 -12.54 27.16
CA GLY A 138 18.76 -11.45 26.31
C GLY A 138 17.61 -10.76 25.58
N ILE A 139 16.75 -11.55 24.92
CA ILE A 139 15.55 -11.04 24.25
C ILE A 139 14.63 -10.30 25.22
N ASN A 140 14.39 -10.85 26.41
CA ASN A 140 13.56 -10.20 27.43
C ASN A 140 14.15 -8.86 27.87
N ARG A 141 15.46 -8.80 28.16
CA ARG A 141 16.16 -7.56 28.54
C ARG A 141 16.13 -6.52 27.42
N LEU A 142 16.25 -6.94 26.16
CA LEU A 142 16.14 -6.05 25.00
C LEU A 142 14.74 -5.45 24.95
N ARG A 143 13.71 -6.30 24.99
CA ARG A 143 12.31 -5.86 24.95
C ARG A 143 12.00 -4.90 26.08
N GLU A 144 12.37 -5.22 27.32
CA GLU A 144 12.13 -4.38 28.48
C GLU A 144 12.74 -2.97 28.31
N LYS A 145 14.00 -2.89 27.87
CA LYS A 145 14.69 -1.61 27.67
C LYS A 145 14.04 -0.77 26.56
N VAL A 146 13.61 -1.40 25.47
CA VAL A 146 12.92 -0.71 24.37
C VAL A 146 11.55 -0.19 24.82
N LEU A 147 10.76 -1.01 25.51
CA LEU A 147 9.45 -0.57 26.03
C LEU A 147 9.63 0.57 27.05
N LYS A 148 10.66 0.50 27.90
CA LYS A 148 10.99 1.55 28.88
C LYS A 148 11.41 2.86 28.23
N SER A 149 11.95 2.84 27.00
CA SER A 149 12.24 4.08 26.25
C SER A 149 11.00 4.72 25.62
N GLY A 150 9.82 4.11 25.77
CA GLY A 150 8.56 4.54 25.15
C GLY A 150 8.36 4.04 23.72
N ALA A 151 9.29 3.23 23.20
CA ALA A 151 9.21 2.67 21.86
C ALA A 151 8.42 1.36 21.87
N THR A 152 7.84 1.02 20.72
CA THR A 152 7.29 -0.31 20.45
C THR A 152 8.37 -1.23 19.84
N ILE A 153 8.18 -2.54 19.92
CA ILE A 153 9.14 -3.52 19.39
C ILE A 153 8.46 -4.71 18.74
N VAL A 154 8.91 -5.01 17.53
CA VAL A 154 8.58 -6.20 16.75
C VAL A 154 9.79 -7.12 16.69
N HIS A 155 9.66 -8.35 17.19
CA HIS A 155 10.70 -9.34 17.08
C HIS A 155 10.62 -10.08 15.75
N LEU A 156 11.75 -10.25 15.08
CA LEU A 156 11.91 -11.13 13.94
C LEU A 156 12.56 -12.41 14.45
N THR A 157 12.02 -13.57 14.08
CA THR A 157 12.73 -14.83 14.29
C THR A 157 14.09 -14.81 13.56
N PRO A 158 15.10 -15.57 13.99
CA PRO A 158 16.37 -15.66 13.26
C PRO A 158 16.17 -16.19 11.83
N SER A 159 17.01 -15.78 10.88
CA SER A 159 16.97 -16.37 9.53
C SER A 159 17.31 -17.87 9.56
N ALA A 160 16.97 -18.58 8.48
CA ALA A 160 17.38 -19.97 8.33
C ALA A 160 18.92 -20.09 8.25
N PHE A 161 19.46 -21.14 8.89
CA PHE A 161 20.82 -21.63 8.67
C PHE A 161 20.79 -22.75 7.65
N ASP A 162 21.63 -22.67 6.61
CA ASP A 162 21.63 -23.64 5.52
C ASP A 162 22.92 -24.46 5.52
N PRO A 163 22.93 -25.69 6.05
CA PRO A 163 24.13 -26.52 6.08
C PRO A 163 24.51 -27.06 4.69
N LEU A 164 23.57 -27.10 3.74
CA LEU A 164 23.78 -27.74 2.44
C LEU A 164 25.02 -27.21 1.67
N PRO A 165 25.18 -25.89 1.43
CA PRO A 165 26.32 -25.35 0.69
C PRO A 165 27.66 -25.48 1.43
N ILE A 166 27.62 -25.77 2.74
CA ILE A 166 28.81 -25.81 3.60
C ILE A 166 28.97 -27.15 4.31
N LYS A 167 28.39 -28.23 3.79
CA LYS A 167 28.36 -29.54 4.45
C LYS A 167 29.73 -30.03 4.92
N SER A 168 30.78 -29.79 4.13
CA SER A 168 32.17 -30.14 4.45
C SER A 168 32.80 -29.29 5.57
N ARG A 169 32.16 -28.19 5.96
CA ARG A 169 32.56 -27.24 7.01
C ARG A 169 31.55 -27.22 8.16
N THR A 170 30.83 -28.31 8.37
CA THR A 170 29.94 -28.51 9.51
C THR A 170 30.38 -29.71 10.34
N LEU A 171 30.01 -29.70 11.62
CA LEU A 171 30.37 -30.74 12.58
C LEU A 171 29.13 -31.50 13.07
N PRO A 172 29.24 -32.81 13.33
CA PRO A 172 28.15 -33.59 13.91
C PRO A 172 27.92 -33.21 15.38
N ALA A 173 26.83 -33.71 15.97
CA ALA A 173 26.57 -33.61 17.40
C ALA A 173 27.66 -34.33 18.25
N GLY A 174 27.74 -34.01 19.54
CA GLY A 174 28.59 -34.74 20.50
C GLY A 174 30.06 -34.30 20.53
N ARG A 175 30.39 -33.11 20.04
CA ARG A 175 31.73 -32.51 20.18
C ARG A 175 31.80 -31.60 21.41
N ASP A 176 32.97 -31.51 22.02
CA ASP A 176 33.21 -30.59 23.14
C ASP A 176 33.27 -29.13 22.67
N THR A 177 33.76 -28.90 21.46
CA THR A 177 33.84 -27.57 20.85
C THR A 177 33.35 -27.58 19.40
N TYR A 178 32.82 -26.42 18.96
CA TYR A 178 32.30 -26.21 17.61
C TYR A 178 33.00 -25.00 16.94
N PRO A 179 34.27 -25.15 16.50
CA PRO A 179 34.96 -24.13 15.69
C PRO A 179 34.34 -23.98 14.29
N GLN A 180 33.51 -24.94 13.89
CA GLN A 180 32.65 -24.93 12.72
C GLN A 180 31.22 -25.23 13.17
N PRO A 181 30.20 -24.76 12.44
CA PRO A 181 28.83 -24.93 12.87
C PRO A 181 28.37 -26.38 13.00
N PHE A 182 27.53 -26.64 14.00
CA PHE A 182 26.76 -27.87 14.07
C PHE A 182 25.94 -28.07 12.79
N GLU A 183 26.01 -29.24 12.16
CA GLU A 183 25.29 -29.55 10.92
C GLU A 183 23.76 -29.39 11.04
N GLY A 184 23.22 -29.62 12.24
CA GLY A 184 21.80 -29.45 12.56
C GLY A 184 21.47 -28.11 13.20
N TYR A 185 22.33 -27.08 13.08
CA TYR A 185 22.16 -25.81 13.80
C TYR A 185 20.84 -25.10 13.49
N ASP A 186 20.28 -25.28 12.30
CA ASP A 186 18.97 -24.73 11.96
C ASP A 186 17.85 -25.23 12.89
N SER A 187 17.96 -26.45 13.44
CA SER A 187 17.01 -26.95 14.44
C SER A 187 17.09 -26.21 15.78
N VAL A 188 18.26 -25.64 16.12
CA VAL A 188 18.44 -24.77 17.29
C VAL A 188 17.72 -23.44 17.05
N LEU A 189 17.90 -22.87 15.86
CA LEU A 189 17.21 -21.64 15.45
C LEU A 189 15.69 -21.85 15.34
N GLY A 190 15.25 -23.04 14.93
CA GLY A 190 13.85 -23.45 14.95
C GLY A 190 13.26 -23.39 16.37
N ARG A 191 13.94 -23.96 17.37
CA ARG A 191 13.51 -23.89 18.78
C ARG A 191 13.48 -22.46 19.32
N TYR A 192 14.46 -21.63 18.95
CA TYR A 192 14.49 -20.22 19.35
C TYR A 192 13.31 -19.46 18.71
N SER A 193 13.01 -19.77 17.45
CA SER A 193 11.87 -19.21 16.71
C SER A 193 10.53 -19.63 17.29
N GLU A 194 10.35 -20.92 17.60
CA GLU A 194 9.13 -21.44 18.25
C GLU A 194 8.84 -20.71 19.57
N TRP A 195 9.87 -20.48 20.39
CA TRP A 195 9.70 -19.74 21.64
C TRP A 195 9.34 -18.28 21.42
N LEU A 196 9.98 -17.58 20.48
CA LEU A 196 9.61 -16.21 20.12
C LEU A 196 8.14 -16.17 19.67
N LEU A 197 7.73 -17.07 18.78
CA LEU A 197 6.37 -17.13 18.26
C LEU A 197 5.35 -17.41 19.36
N ALA A 198 5.68 -18.24 20.35
CA ALA A 198 4.84 -18.50 21.51
C ALA A 198 4.57 -17.22 22.34
N GLN A 199 5.46 -16.22 22.31
CA GLN A 199 5.24 -14.96 23.04
C GLN A 199 4.10 -14.12 22.47
N ARG A 200 3.59 -14.41 21.27
CA ARG A 200 2.37 -13.79 20.74
C ARG A 200 1.18 -14.00 21.67
N ALA A 201 1.13 -15.12 22.40
CA ALA A 201 0.10 -15.36 23.43
C ALA A 201 0.16 -14.37 24.60
N LEU A 202 1.30 -13.71 24.80
CA LEU A 202 1.52 -12.63 25.77
C LEU A 202 1.39 -11.23 25.15
N GLY A 203 0.86 -11.14 23.92
CA GLY A 203 0.69 -9.88 23.20
C GLY A 203 1.99 -9.31 22.61
N TRP A 204 3.01 -10.14 22.38
CA TRP A 204 4.20 -9.69 21.67
C TRP A 204 3.98 -9.67 20.15
N ASP A 205 4.44 -8.61 19.50
CA ASP A 205 4.56 -8.58 18.05
C ASP A 205 5.80 -9.36 17.61
N VAL A 206 5.56 -10.45 16.88
CA VAL A 206 6.60 -11.35 16.39
C VAL A 206 6.31 -11.73 14.95
N VAL A 207 7.30 -11.66 14.06
CA VAL A 207 7.21 -12.04 12.64
C VAL A 207 8.02 -13.32 12.39
N ASP A 208 7.38 -14.32 11.78
CA ASP A 208 8.01 -15.62 11.43
C ASP A 208 8.78 -15.53 10.11
N THR A 209 10.02 -15.06 10.17
CA THR A 209 10.96 -15.06 9.05
C THR A 209 11.63 -16.43 8.89
N HIS A 210 11.93 -17.13 9.99
CA HIS A 210 12.61 -18.42 10.00
C HIS A 210 11.81 -19.47 9.25
N GLY A 211 10.56 -19.68 9.69
CA GLY A 211 9.64 -20.64 9.09
C GLY A 211 9.31 -20.26 7.66
N ALA A 212 9.18 -18.97 7.33
CA ALA A 212 8.95 -18.53 5.96
C ALA A 212 10.11 -18.89 5.03
N MET A 213 11.36 -18.67 5.46
CA MET A 213 12.55 -19.03 4.69
C MET A 213 12.70 -20.54 4.54
N ASN A 214 12.47 -21.31 5.61
CA ASN A 214 12.56 -22.77 5.57
C ASN A 214 11.47 -23.40 4.67
N ARG A 215 10.23 -22.90 4.71
CA ARG A 215 9.19 -23.29 3.76
C ARG A 215 9.60 -22.96 2.32
N PHE A 216 10.15 -21.77 2.09
CA PHE A 216 10.62 -21.37 0.76
C PHE A 216 11.74 -22.27 0.24
N LEU A 217 12.76 -22.55 1.04
CA LEU A 217 13.85 -23.47 0.71
C LEU A 217 13.33 -24.87 0.39
N ALA A 218 12.46 -25.42 1.23
CA ALA A 218 11.87 -26.74 1.03
C ALA A 218 11.10 -26.83 -0.29
N GLU A 219 10.29 -25.82 -0.63
CA GLU A 219 9.55 -25.79 -1.90
C GLU A 219 10.48 -25.63 -3.10
N ARG A 220 11.47 -24.72 -3.05
CA ARG A 220 12.42 -24.54 -4.17
C ARG A 220 13.28 -25.77 -4.42
N ARG A 221 13.67 -26.47 -3.35
CA ARG A 221 14.50 -27.69 -3.45
C ARG A 221 13.78 -28.89 -4.06
N LYS A 222 12.46 -28.86 -4.18
CA LYS A 222 11.72 -29.88 -4.96
C LYS A 222 12.09 -29.84 -6.45
N THR A 223 12.42 -28.65 -6.97
CA THR A 223 12.77 -28.46 -8.39
C THR A 223 14.26 -28.20 -8.62
N ASP A 224 14.95 -27.59 -7.64
CA ASP A 224 16.39 -27.35 -7.67
C ASP A 224 17.01 -27.81 -6.33
N PRO A 225 17.43 -29.08 -6.22
CA PRO A 225 17.93 -29.65 -4.97
C PRO A 225 19.19 -28.94 -4.41
N GLN A 226 19.90 -28.16 -5.21
CA GLN A 226 21.10 -27.41 -4.78
C GLN A 226 20.79 -25.93 -4.47
N PHE A 227 19.53 -25.51 -4.59
CA PHE A 227 19.12 -24.16 -4.31
C PHE A 227 19.50 -23.75 -2.88
N THR A 228 20.08 -22.56 -2.73
CA THR A 228 20.44 -21.99 -1.44
C THR A 228 20.06 -20.52 -1.36
N LEU A 229 19.71 -20.08 -0.15
CA LEU A 229 19.57 -18.67 0.18
C LEU A 229 20.84 -18.11 0.81
N ALA A 230 21.77 -18.93 1.31
CA ALA A 230 22.96 -18.48 2.02
C ALA A 230 24.18 -19.34 1.63
N GLY A 231 25.05 -18.82 0.76
CA GLY A 231 26.18 -19.59 0.24
C GLY A 231 27.23 -20.01 1.28
N ASP A 232 27.30 -19.30 2.41
CA ASP A 232 28.13 -19.67 3.55
C ASP A 232 27.32 -20.30 4.70
N GLY A 233 26.06 -20.62 4.46
CA GLY A 233 25.11 -21.18 5.40
C GLY A 233 24.51 -20.17 6.40
N VAL A 234 24.99 -18.93 6.44
CA VAL A 234 24.56 -17.92 7.43
C VAL A 234 24.03 -16.66 6.77
N HIS A 235 24.82 -16.04 5.89
CA HIS A 235 24.48 -14.76 5.27
C HIS A 235 23.60 -14.98 4.04
N ILE A 236 22.34 -14.64 4.23
CA ILE A 236 21.31 -14.76 3.21
C ILE A 236 21.54 -13.76 2.06
N ASN A 237 21.28 -14.20 0.83
CA ASN A 237 21.38 -13.40 -0.39
C ASN A 237 20.20 -12.41 -0.51
N ASP A 238 20.18 -11.63 -1.60
CA ASP A 238 19.15 -10.61 -1.83
C ASP A 238 17.71 -11.16 -1.81
N LEU A 239 17.51 -12.41 -2.26
CA LEU A 239 16.22 -13.06 -2.18
C LEU A 239 15.84 -13.40 -0.74
N GLY A 240 16.78 -13.90 0.07
CA GLY A 240 16.53 -14.13 1.49
C GLY A 240 16.26 -12.83 2.26
N GLN A 241 16.99 -11.76 1.94
CA GLN A 241 16.74 -10.41 2.46
C GLN A 241 15.34 -9.92 2.08
N TRP A 242 14.92 -10.14 0.84
CA TRP A 242 13.55 -9.85 0.41
C TRP A 242 12.51 -10.65 1.19
N LEU A 243 12.72 -11.95 1.45
CA LEU A 243 11.77 -12.75 2.23
C LEU A 243 11.56 -12.16 3.63
N ILE A 244 12.61 -11.68 4.30
CA ILE A 244 12.48 -10.96 5.59
C ILE A 244 11.61 -9.71 5.41
N ALA A 245 11.96 -8.83 4.46
CA ALA A 245 11.21 -7.61 4.22
C ALA A 245 9.74 -7.91 3.90
N ARG A 246 9.47 -8.92 3.08
CA ARG A 246 8.13 -9.34 2.68
C ARG A 246 7.30 -9.80 3.87
N GLU A 247 7.82 -10.64 4.77
CA GLU A 247 7.07 -11.07 5.95
C GLU A 247 6.76 -9.90 6.90
N VAL A 248 7.70 -8.97 7.05
CA VAL A 248 7.47 -7.77 7.86
C VAL A 248 6.44 -6.85 7.23
N LEU A 249 6.52 -6.61 5.92
CA LEU A 249 5.54 -5.78 5.19
C LEU A 249 4.14 -6.39 5.23
N GLN A 250 4.02 -7.72 5.10
CA GLN A 250 2.75 -8.42 5.26
C GLN A 250 2.19 -8.30 6.68
N PHE A 251 3.04 -8.39 7.71
CA PHE A 251 2.63 -8.18 9.09
C PHE A 251 2.07 -6.77 9.30
N LEU A 252 2.71 -5.76 8.73
CA LEU A 252 2.29 -4.36 8.87
C LEU A 252 1.02 -4.06 8.06
N ARG A 253 0.92 -4.49 6.80
CA ARG A 253 -0.11 -4.03 5.84
C ARG A 253 -1.17 -5.06 5.48
N GLY A 254 -1.06 -6.27 6.01
CA GLY A 254 -1.79 -7.43 5.52
C GLY A 254 -1.15 -8.03 4.25
N SER A 255 -1.50 -9.27 3.95
CA SER A 255 -0.86 -10.03 2.85
C SER A 255 -1.29 -9.58 1.45
N ALA A 256 -2.41 -8.88 1.31
CA ALA A 256 -2.94 -8.47 0.02
C ALA A 256 -2.03 -7.42 -0.65
N GLY A 257 -1.46 -7.76 -1.81
CA GLY A 257 -0.63 -6.86 -2.62
C GLY A 257 0.88 -6.96 -2.40
N ILE A 258 1.36 -7.58 -1.30
CA ILE A 258 2.80 -7.82 -1.06
C ILE A 258 3.23 -9.22 -1.50
N SER A 259 2.40 -10.23 -1.25
CA SER A 259 2.70 -11.65 -1.53
C SER A 259 2.93 -11.97 -3.00
N GLN A 260 2.45 -11.10 -3.91
CA GLN A 260 2.61 -11.25 -5.37
C GLN A 260 4.04 -11.02 -5.87
N PHE A 261 4.88 -10.31 -5.11
CA PHE A 261 6.25 -9.99 -5.52
C PHE A 261 7.21 -11.11 -5.13
N GLN A 262 7.78 -11.76 -6.15
CA GLN A 262 8.68 -12.90 -5.97
C GLN A 262 10.04 -12.49 -5.41
N ASP A 263 10.51 -11.30 -5.76
CA ASP A 263 11.78 -10.72 -5.31
C ASP A 263 11.66 -9.19 -5.18
N LEU A 264 12.72 -8.56 -4.68
CA LEU A 264 12.80 -7.11 -4.54
C LEU A 264 12.70 -6.39 -5.89
N ASN A 265 13.27 -6.92 -6.97
CA ASN A 265 13.25 -6.27 -8.28
C ASN A 265 11.83 -6.19 -8.84
N ALA A 266 11.03 -7.24 -8.68
CA ALA A 266 9.63 -7.26 -9.04
C ALA A 266 8.83 -6.20 -8.26
N PHE A 267 9.14 -6.00 -6.98
CA PHE A 267 8.54 -4.93 -6.18
C PHE A 267 8.99 -3.54 -6.67
N LEU A 268 10.30 -3.30 -6.82
CA LEU A 268 10.87 -2.03 -7.26
C LEU A 268 10.38 -1.60 -8.65
N ALA A 269 10.09 -2.56 -9.54
CA ALA A 269 9.51 -2.28 -10.85
C ALA A 269 8.11 -1.63 -10.79
N THR A 270 7.40 -1.75 -9.65
CA THR A 270 6.10 -1.09 -9.44
C THR A 270 6.21 0.30 -8.82
N VAL A 271 7.41 0.69 -8.42
CA VAL A 271 7.69 1.98 -7.80
C VAL A 271 8.35 2.87 -8.85
N THR A 272 7.78 4.05 -9.10
CA THR A 272 8.40 5.06 -9.97
C THR A 272 9.81 5.38 -9.46
N ASN A 273 10.83 5.23 -10.31
CA ASN A 273 12.25 5.36 -9.95
C ASN A 273 12.72 4.40 -8.84
N GLY A 274 12.04 3.26 -8.64
CA GLY A 274 12.26 2.36 -7.50
C GLY A 274 13.71 1.90 -7.32
N GLN A 275 14.39 1.55 -8.42
CA GLN A 275 15.80 1.12 -8.39
C GLN A 275 16.74 2.23 -7.92
N GLU A 276 16.54 3.46 -8.39
CA GLU A 276 17.37 4.61 -8.01
C GLU A 276 17.09 5.04 -6.56
N ILE A 277 15.81 5.05 -6.16
CA ILE A 277 15.37 5.29 -4.78
C ILE A 277 16.01 4.27 -3.83
N HIS A 278 15.96 2.99 -4.19
CA HIS A 278 16.56 1.92 -3.38
C HIS A 278 18.08 2.11 -3.21
N SER A 279 18.79 2.41 -4.28
CA SER A 279 20.24 2.68 -4.25
C SER A 279 20.60 3.87 -3.34
N LEU A 280 19.85 4.98 -3.45
CA LEU A 280 20.04 6.14 -2.60
C LEU A 280 19.73 5.85 -1.12
N ILE A 281 18.68 5.08 -0.85
CA ILE A 281 18.35 4.62 0.51
C ILE A 281 19.48 3.78 1.10
N GLN A 282 20.00 2.80 0.36
CA GLN A 282 21.12 1.96 0.83
C GLN A 282 22.36 2.79 1.14
N LYS A 283 22.69 3.76 0.27
CA LYS A 283 23.81 4.69 0.49
C LYS A 283 23.61 5.52 1.76
N ARG A 284 22.41 6.07 1.96
CA ARG A 284 22.07 6.89 3.13
C ARG A 284 22.10 6.08 4.42
N GLN A 285 21.49 4.90 4.43
CA GLN A 285 21.49 4.03 5.60
C GLN A 285 22.90 3.57 5.96
N SER A 286 23.75 3.21 4.99
CA SER A 286 25.14 2.81 5.25
C SER A 286 25.96 3.95 5.88
N LEU A 287 25.83 5.15 5.33
CA LEU A 287 26.47 6.36 5.87
C LEU A 287 26.07 6.60 7.33
N LEU A 288 24.76 6.59 7.61
CA LEU A 288 24.26 6.82 8.98
C LEU A 288 24.65 5.69 9.93
N ARG A 289 24.56 4.43 9.50
CA ARG A 289 24.94 3.25 10.30
C ARG A 289 26.36 3.37 10.80
N ASP A 290 27.33 3.61 9.93
CA ASP A 290 28.74 3.62 10.31
C ASP A 290 29.04 4.78 11.29
N SER A 291 28.45 5.96 11.05
CA SER A 291 28.60 7.13 11.94
C SER A 291 27.91 6.94 13.29
N MET A 292 26.72 6.33 13.30
CA MET A 292 25.98 6.07 14.53
C MET A 292 26.57 4.94 15.35
N LEU A 293 27.08 3.86 14.72
CA LEU A 293 27.85 2.82 15.41
C LEU A 293 29.13 3.38 16.02
N THR A 294 29.83 4.27 15.30
CA THR A 294 31.02 4.95 15.83
C THR A 294 30.67 5.83 17.04
N THR A 295 29.57 6.59 16.94
CA THR A 295 29.12 7.51 18.01
C THR A 295 28.59 6.78 19.23
N ALA A 296 27.78 5.73 19.02
CA ALA A 296 27.25 4.91 20.10
C ALA A 296 28.37 4.07 20.75
N GLY A 297 29.43 3.72 20.02
CA GLY A 297 30.49 2.84 20.48
C GLY A 297 30.05 1.38 20.55
N HIS A 298 30.98 0.48 20.22
CA HIS A 298 30.77 -0.97 20.26
C HIS A 298 32.10 -1.70 20.48
N THR A 299 32.03 -2.96 20.90
CA THR A 299 33.22 -3.80 21.16
C THR A 299 33.72 -4.58 19.95
N ARG A 300 32.99 -4.56 18.82
CA ARG A 300 33.39 -5.25 17.58
C ARG A 300 34.59 -4.57 16.89
N PRO A 301 35.78 -5.19 16.82
CA PRO A 301 36.91 -4.60 16.08
C PRO A 301 36.69 -4.65 14.57
N GLY A 302 37.46 -3.86 13.83
CA GLY A 302 37.49 -3.89 12.36
C GLY A 302 36.26 -3.32 11.66
N MET A 303 35.35 -2.66 12.38
CA MET A 303 34.24 -1.93 11.77
C MET A 303 34.73 -0.64 11.13
N SER A 304 34.10 -0.24 10.02
CA SER A 304 34.31 1.07 9.39
C SER A 304 34.01 2.18 10.37
N LYS A 305 34.92 3.16 10.48
CA LYS A 305 34.65 4.41 11.19
C LYS A 305 33.79 5.30 10.30
N GLY A 306 32.67 5.77 10.81
CA GLY A 306 31.84 6.75 10.11
C GLY A 306 32.38 8.17 10.24
N LEU A 307 31.82 9.07 9.44
CA LEU A 307 32.03 10.52 9.58
C LEU A 307 31.52 11.02 10.96
N PRO A 308 31.97 12.19 11.43
CA PRO A 308 31.30 12.88 12.53
C PRO A 308 29.77 12.92 12.31
N LEU A 309 29.00 12.60 13.35
CA LEU A 309 27.55 12.34 13.20
C LEU A 309 26.80 13.50 12.53
N GLU A 310 27.13 14.75 12.88
CA GLU A 310 26.48 15.92 12.28
C GLU A 310 26.77 16.05 10.79
N GLU A 311 27.99 15.74 10.34
CA GLU A 311 28.34 15.73 8.92
C GLU A 311 27.59 14.62 8.18
N ALA A 312 27.53 13.42 8.77
CA ALA A 312 26.77 12.31 8.22
C ALA A 312 25.28 12.63 8.11
N ARG A 313 24.69 13.31 9.11
CA ARG A 313 23.29 13.76 9.08
C ARG A 313 23.04 14.77 7.96
N GLN A 314 23.93 15.73 7.74
CA GLN A 314 23.81 16.70 6.66
C GLN A 314 23.90 16.06 5.27
N GLN A 315 24.80 15.10 5.08
CA GLN A 315 24.90 14.35 3.83
C GLN A 315 23.69 13.42 3.64
N ALA A 316 23.22 12.77 4.70
CA ALA A 316 22.03 11.94 4.67
C ALA A 316 20.76 12.75 4.34
N ALA A 317 20.62 13.96 4.86
CA ALA A 317 19.51 14.86 4.54
C ALA A 317 19.47 15.19 3.04
N ARG A 318 20.63 15.51 2.43
CA ARG A 318 20.74 15.75 0.98
C ARG A 318 20.34 14.52 0.14
N ILE A 319 20.74 13.32 0.56
CA ILE A 319 20.29 12.08 -0.10
C ILE A 319 18.77 11.89 0.09
N GLY A 320 18.24 12.22 1.28
CA GLY A 320 16.80 12.20 1.56
C GLY A 320 16.01 13.11 0.61
N GLU A 321 16.50 14.32 0.34
CA GLU A 321 15.90 15.23 -0.64
C GLU A 321 15.87 14.63 -2.07
N GLN A 322 16.93 13.92 -2.47
CA GLN A 322 16.97 13.22 -3.76
C GLN A 322 15.95 12.07 -3.83
N VAL A 323 15.88 11.25 -2.78
CA VAL A 323 14.87 10.19 -2.65
C VAL A 323 13.47 10.77 -2.77
N GLN A 324 13.18 11.87 -2.07
CA GLN A 324 11.88 12.53 -2.11
C GLN A 324 11.57 13.14 -3.49
N ALA A 325 12.56 13.71 -4.17
CA ALA A 325 12.39 14.22 -5.52
C ALA A 325 12.02 13.11 -6.52
N LEU A 326 12.64 11.94 -6.39
CA LEU A 326 12.38 10.76 -7.22
C LEU A 326 11.08 10.05 -6.86
N ALA A 327 10.69 10.10 -5.59
CA ALA A 327 9.47 9.48 -5.06
C ALA A 327 8.20 10.30 -5.34
N LYS A 328 8.30 11.51 -5.89
CA LYS A 328 7.14 12.35 -6.21
C LYS A 328 6.15 11.54 -7.06
N PRO A 329 4.92 11.30 -6.56
CA PRO A 329 3.97 10.43 -7.24
C PRO A 329 3.51 11.06 -8.57
N PHE A 330 3.52 12.39 -8.66
CA PHE A 330 3.13 13.15 -9.84
C PHE A 330 4.08 14.34 -10.08
N PRO A 331 4.26 14.75 -11.35
CA PRO A 331 5.06 15.92 -11.71
C PRO A 331 4.33 17.23 -11.40
N GLY A 332 5.04 18.34 -11.62
CA GLY A 332 4.46 19.69 -11.59
C GLY A 332 4.37 20.33 -10.20
N LYS A 333 3.48 21.32 -10.09
CA LYS A 333 3.36 22.16 -8.89
C LYS A 333 2.56 21.41 -7.82
N ARG A 334 3.16 21.18 -6.66
CA ARG A 334 2.47 20.68 -5.46
C ARG A 334 1.74 21.82 -4.76
N SER A 335 0.49 21.58 -4.37
CA SER A 335 -0.34 22.45 -3.54
C SER A 335 -1.23 21.59 -2.62
N GLN A 336 -2.10 22.22 -1.82
CA GLN A 336 -3.06 21.51 -0.97
C GLN A 336 -4.49 21.72 -1.48
N TRP A 337 -5.30 20.66 -1.46
CA TRP A 337 -6.75 20.71 -1.67
C TRP A 337 -7.44 19.90 -0.57
N ASN A 338 -8.24 20.56 0.28
CA ASN A 338 -8.90 19.93 1.44
C ASN A 338 -7.94 19.12 2.35
N ASN A 339 -6.71 19.61 2.58
CA ASN A 339 -5.65 18.94 3.35
C ASN A 339 -5.11 17.63 2.74
N PHE A 340 -5.26 17.47 1.42
CA PHE A 340 -4.61 16.46 0.60
C PHE A 340 -3.66 17.12 -0.40
N ASP A 341 -2.59 16.42 -0.74
CA ASP A 341 -1.66 16.87 -1.77
C ASP A 341 -2.34 16.90 -3.13
N ARG A 342 -2.17 18.03 -3.83
CA ARG A 342 -2.60 18.23 -5.21
C ARG A 342 -1.38 18.53 -6.07
N TYR A 343 -1.33 17.92 -7.24
CA TYR A 343 -0.31 18.12 -8.25
C TYR A 343 -0.94 18.66 -9.52
N ASP A 344 -0.43 19.79 -10.00
CA ASP A 344 -0.86 20.45 -11.23
C ASP A 344 0.25 20.39 -12.29
N TYR A 345 -0.06 19.83 -13.45
CA TYR A 345 0.88 19.68 -14.58
C TYR A 345 0.16 19.68 -15.93
N VAL A 346 0.87 19.37 -17.00
CA VAL A 346 0.36 19.40 -18.38
C VAL A 346 0.53 18.03 -19.04
N VAL A 347 -0.54 17.54 -19.66
CA VAL A 347 -0.53 16.34 -20.52
C VAL A 347 -1.22 16.69 -21.83
N ASP A 348 -0.61 16.34 -22.95
CA ASP A 348 -1.12 16.63 -24.30
C ASP A 348 -1.52 18.11 -24.51
N GLY A 349 -0.70 19.02 -23.95
CA GLY A 349 -0.94 20.47 -23.99
C GLY A 349 -2.12 20.97 -23.15
N LYS A 350 -2.73 20.12 -22.32
CA LYS A 350 -3.86 20.46 -21.45
C LYS A 350 -3.47 20.44 -19.97
N PRO A 351 -3.93 21.42 -19.17
CA PRO A 351 -3.75 21.38 -17.73
C PRO A 351 -4.47 20.17 -17.13
N VAL A 352 -3.79 19.46 -16.24
CA VAL A 352 -4.35 18.35 -15.47
C VAL A 352 -4.04 18.55 -13.99
N LEU A 353 -4.88 17.96 -13.14
CA LEU A 353 -4.62 17.87 -11.71
C LEU A 353 -4.84 16.45 -11.21
N VAL A 354 -4.07 16.10 -10.17
CA VAL A 354 -4.25 14.88 -9.39
C VAL A 354 -4.20 15.23 -7.91
N VAL A 355 -5.24 14.87 -7.17
CA VAL A 355 -5.27 14.90 -5.70
C VAL A 355 -4.98 13.49 -5.19
N VAL A 356 -4.01 13.38 -4.29
CA VAL A 356 -3.44 12.12 -3.83
C VAL A 356 -3.92 11.83 -2.41
N PRO A 357 -4.36 10.60 -2.11
CA PRO A 357 -4.69 10.20 -0.75
C PRO A 357 -3.43 10.15 0.12
N ARG A 358 -3.59 10.24 1.44
CA ARG A 358 -2.44 10.11 2.37
C ARG A 358 -1.82 8.71 2.33
N HIS A 359 -2.66 7.70 2.12
CA HIS A 359 -2.27 6.31 1.93
C HIS A 359 -3.06 5.77 0.75
N SER A 360 -2.39 5.28 -0.28
CA SER A 360 -3.06 4.69 -1.43
C SER A 360 -3.69 3.35 -1.06
N ALA A 361 -4.93 3.13 -1.50
CA ALA A 361 -5.52 1.79 -1.43
C ALA A 361 -4.80 0.84 -2.40
N VAL A 362 -4.84 -0.46 -2.10
CA VAL A 362 -4.25 -1.50 -2.97
C VAL A 362 -4.83 -1.37 -4.38
N GLY A 363 -3.95 -1.46 -5.39
CA GLY A 363 -4.33 -1.26 -6.79
C GLY A 363 -4.46 0.20 -7.24
N LYS A 364 -4.21 1.17 -6.34
CA LYS A 364 -4.23 2.63 -6.61
C LYS A 364 -5.50 3.06 -7.37
N PRO A 365 -6.69 2.82 -6.80
CA PRO A 365 -7.94 3.18 -7.46
C PRO A 365 -8.08 4.70 -7.56
N TRP A 366 -8.89 5.15 -8.51
CA TRP A 366 -9.01 6.58 -8.81
C TRP A 366 -10.35 6.96 -9.43
N VAL A 367 -10.71 8.22 -9.22
CA VAL A 367 -11.95 8.86 -9.66
C VAL A 367 -11.61 9.98 -10.63
N TRP A 368 -12.34 10.06 -11.74
CA TRP A 368 -12.10 11.03 -12.80
C TRP A 368 -13.36 11.84 -13.10
N HIS A 369 -13.28 13.15 -12.86
CA HIS A 369 -14.36 14.09 -13.14
C HIS A 369 -14.40 14.48 -14.62
N GLY A 370 -15.60 14.44 -15.20
CA GLY A 370 -15.89 14.94 -16.55
C GLY A 370 -15.71 16.46 -16.66
N GLU A 371 -16.25 17.18 -15.69
CA GLU A 371 -16.27 18.64 -15.55
C GLU A 371 -16.43 18.98 -14.07
N PHE A 372 -16.27 20.25 -13.70
CA PHE A 372 -16.64 20.80 -12.39
C PHE A 372 -15.91 20.21 -11.17
N PHE A 373 -14.65 19.79 -11.32
CA PHE A 373 -13.82 19.36 -10.19
C PHE A 373 -13.90 20.37 -9.03
N GLY A 374 -14.14 19.88 -7.82
CA GLY A 374 -14.28 20.69 -6.61
C GLY A 374 -15.70 21.14 -6.29
N HIS A 375 -16.67 20.94 -7.19
CA HIS A 375 -18.08 21.15 -6.88
C HIS A 375 -18.60 20.00 -6.01
N LYS A 376 -19.22 20.32 -4.87
CA LYS A 376 -19.75 19.33 -3.90
C LYS A 376 -18.72 18.23 -3.55
N PRO A 377 -17.57 18.59 -2.97
CA PRO A 377 -16.40 17.70 -2.86
C PRO A 377 -16.52 16.59 -1.80
N ALA A 378 -17.65 16.50 -1.08
CA ALA A 378 -17.81 15.55 0.02
C ALA A 378 -17.56 14.08 -0.38
N PRO A 379 -18.06 13.56 -1.53
CA PRO A 379 -17.72 12.20 -1.97
C PRO A 379 -16.22 12.04 -2.26
N ASP A 380 -15.59 13.02 -2.91
CA ASP A 380 -14.16 13.00 -3.24
C ASP A 380 -13.28 12.97 -1.99
N ILE A 381 -13.59 13.80 -0.98
CA ILE A 381 -12.88 13.83 0.31
C ILE A 381 -13.01 12.48 1.02
N ALA A 382 -14.20 11.88 1.03
CA ALA A 382 -14.42 10.57 1.62
C ALA A 382 -13.65 9.46 0.89
N LEU A 383 -13.60 9.50 -0.45
CA LEU A 383 -12.84 8.55 -1.27
C LEU A 383 -11.33 8.71 -1.12
N LEU A 384 -10.81 9.94 -1.02
CA LEU A 384 -9.41 10.22 -0.66
C LEU A 384 -9.06 9.63 0.71
N GLY A 385 -9.97 9.76 1.69
CA GLY A 385 -9.84 9.11 2.99
C GLY A 385 -9.81 7.58 2.93
N ARG A 386 -10.38 6.98 1.87
CA ARG A 386 -10.34 5.52 1.59
C ARG A 386 -9.22 5.11 0.63
N GLY A 387 -8.30 6.02 0.30
CA GLY A 387 -7.13 5.71 -0.52
C GLY A 387 -7.34 5.80 -2.04
N PHE A 388 -8.37 6.48 -2.50
CA PHE A 388 -8.59 6.79 -3.92
C PHE A 388 -7.86 8.07 -4.32
N HIS A 389 -7.37 8.13 -5.56
CA HIS A 389 -6.91 9.38 -6.18
C HIS A 389 -8.08 10.08 -6.85
N VAL A 390 -8.05 11.42 -6.92
CA VAL A 390 -9.06 12.21 -7.65
C VAL A 390 -8.36 12.99 -8.75
N VAL A 391 -8.81 12.83 -9.99
CA VAL A 391 -8.15 13.40 -11.16
C VAL A 391 -9.12 14.24 -12.00
N TYR A 392 -8.55 15.25 -12.67
CA TYR A 392 -9.30 16.08 -13.60
C TYR A 392 -8.37 16.59 -14.71
N MET A 393 -8.89 16.63 -15.94
CA MET A 393 -8.24 17.24 -17.08
C MET A 393 -9.08 18.42 -17.55
N ASN A 394 -8.45 19.59 -17.65
CA ASN A 394 -9.12 20.81 -18.08
C ASN A 394 -9.18 20.87 -19.61
N VAL A 395 -10.24 20.29 -20.17
CA VAL A 395 -10.60 20.36 -21.60
C VAL A 395 -12.00 20.97 -21.76
N PRO A 396 -12.20 22.21 -21.27
CA PRO A 396 -13.52 22.81 -21.24
C PRO A 396 -14.05 22.99 -22.66
N ASP A 397 -15.37 23.09 -22.78
CA ASP A 397 -16.09 23.43 -24.01
C ASP A 397 -15.92 22.40 -25.15
N MET A 398 -15.34 21.22 -24.88
CA MET A 398 -15.21 20.14 -25.86
C MET A 398 -16.36 19.14 -25.82
N LEU A 399 -17.23 19.21 -24.80
CA LEU A 399 -18.51 18.50 -24.69
C LEU A 399 -18.44 16.99 -24.99
N GLY A 400 -17.38 16.31 -24.52
CA GLY A 400 -17.17 14.89 -24.77
C GLY A 400 -16.97 14.50 -26.23
N SER A 401 -16.61 15.45 -27.10
CA SER A 401 -16.35 15.21 -28.53
C SER A 401 -15.21 14.22 -28.78
N PRO A 402 -15.05 13.71 -30.02
CA PRO A 402 -13.91 12.86 -30.36
C PRO A 402 -12.54 13.47 -30.03
N GLN A 403 -12.40 14.79 -30.03
CA GLN A 403 -11.18 15.46 -29.58
C GLN A 403 -10.99 15.36 -28.06
N ALA A 404 -12.04 15.56 -27.27
CA ALA A 404 -11.98 15.36 -25.82
C ALA A 404 -11.56 13.92 -25.47
N VAL A 405 -12.14 12.93 -26.16
CA VAL A 405 -11.80 11.51 -25.97
C VAL A 405 -10.32 11.24 -26.27
N ARG A 406 -9.73 11.87 -27.29
CA ARG A 406 -8.28 11.75 -27.57
C ARG A 406 -7.42 12.31 -26.45
N HIS A 407 -7.71 13.52 -25.97
CA HIS A 407 -6.99 14.12 -24.84
C HIS A 407 -7.11 13.25 -23.57
N TRP A 408 -8.31 12.72 -23.30
CA TRP A 408 -8.54 11.80 -22.19
C TRP A 408 -7.74 10.49 -22.36
N ASN A 409 -7.67 9.91 -23.56
CA ASN A 409 -6.81 8.73 -23.78
C ASN A 409 -5.34 9.00 -23.44
N ALA A 410 -4.80 10.15 -23.84
CA ALA A 410 -3.43 10.54 -23.49
C ALA A 410 -3.24 10.69 -21.97
N PHE A 411 -4.22 11.27 -21.28
CA PHE A 411 -4.15 11.39 -19.82
C PHE A 411 -4.26 10.05 -19.09
N TYR A 412 -5.15 9.18 -19.55
CA TYR A 412 -5.27 7.83 -19.04
C TYR A 412 -3.95 7.07 -19.17
N ASP A 413 -3.27 7.18 -20.31
CA ASP A 413 -1.98 6.52 -20.53
C ASP A 413 -0.89 7.10 -19.62
N ASP A 414 -0.84 8.42 -19.41
CA ASP A 414 0.04 9.05 -18.41
C ASP A 414 -0.21 8.46 -17.00
N LEU A 415 -1.46 8.51 -16.55
CA LEU A 415 -1.85 8.07 -15.21
C LEU A 415 -1.57 6.59 -14.96
N THR A 416 -1.89 5.72 -15.92
CA THR A 416 -1.80 4.26 -15.72
C THR A 416 -0.44 3.68 -16.07
N GLN A 417 0.25 4.21 -17.09
CA GLN A 417 1.54 3.68 -17.54
C GLN A 417 2.72 4.39 -16.88
N GLN A 418 2.63 5.70 -16.63
CA GLN A 418 3.73 6.49 -16.08
C GLN A 418 3.58 6.80 -14.58
N ARG A 419 2.35 6.87 -14.06
CA ARG A 419 2.08 7.17 -12.63
C ARG A 419 1.59 5.96 -11.84
N GLY A 420 1.32 4.84 -12.52
CA GLY A 420 0.97 3.57 -11.92
C GLY A 420 -0.40 3.53 -11.23
N LEU A 421 -1.34 4.40 -11.62
CA LEU A 421 -2.73 4.28 -11.18
C LEU A 421 -3.39 3.01 -11.75
N GLY A 422 -4.44 2.53 -11.07
CA GLY A 422 -5.17 1.33 -11.47
C GLY A 422 -5.70 1.40 -12.91
N LYS A 423 -5.86 0.25 -13.57
CA LYS A 423 -6.28 0.18 -14.99
C LYS A 423 -7.76 0.54 -15.25
N LYS A 424 -8.56 0.77 -14.22
CA LYS A 424 -9.99 1.09 -14.35
C LYS A 424 -10.32 2.37 -13.57
N ALA A 425 -10.90 3.34 -14.26
CA ALA A 425 -11.32 4.62 -13.69
C ALA A 425 -12.78 4.58 -13.23
N ALA A 426 -13.08 5.16 -12.07
CA ALA A 426 -14.46 5.52 -11.70
C ALA A 426 -14.77 6.91 -12.27
N LEU A 427 -15.78 7.03 -13.13
CA LEU A 427 -16.09 8.30 -13.79
C LEU A 427 -17.19 9.07 -13.05
N VAL A 428 -17.03 10.38 -12.91
CA VAL A 428 -18.00 11.29 -12.29
C VAL A 428 -18.49 12.30 -13.32
N GLY A 429 -19.73 12.09 -13.79
CA GLY A 429 -20.38 12.91 -14.80
C GLY A 429 -21.48 13.79 -14.20
N LEU A 430 -21.15 15.03 -13.83
CA LEU A 430 -22.12 16.01 -13.36
C LEU A 430 -22.57 16.90 -14.53
N SER A 431 -23.88 17.06 -14.73
CA SER A 431 -24.43 17.92 -15.81
C SER A 431 -23.78 17.59 -17.16
N ARG A 432 -23.25 18.58 -17.90
CA ARG A 432 -22.52 18.37 -19.17
C ARG A 432 -21.29 17.46 -19.07
N GLY A 433 -20.75 17.24 -17.87
CA GLY A 433 -19.71 16.24 -17.60
C GLY A 433 -20.15 14.82 -17.99
N GLY A 434 -21.46 14.55 -18.02
CA GLY A 434 -22.03 13.31 -18.56
C GLY A 434 -21.57 12.99 -19.98
N LEU A 435 -21.52 13.98 -20.87
CA LEU A 435 -21.08 13.80 -22.25
C LEU A 435 -19.63 13.29 -22.31
N TYR A 436 -18.74 13.82 -21.48
CA TYR A 436 -17.34 13.39 -21.42
C TYR A 436 -17.22 11.96 -20.91
N CYS A 437 -17.85 11.68 -19.76
CA CYS A 437 -17.75 10.37 -19.11
C CYS A 437 -18.30 9.25 -19.99
N PHE A 438 -19.50 9.42 -20.55
CA PHE A 438 -20.11 8.37 -21.35
C PHE A 438 -19.44 8.17 -22.70
N ASN A 439 -19.02 9.25 -23.39
CA ASN A 439 -18.34 9.11 -24.68
C ASN A 439 -16.95 8.48 -24.52
N TRP A 440 -16.21 8.84 -23.47
CA TRP A 440 -14.93 8.19 -23.18
C TRP A 440 -15.11 6.73 -22.76
N ALA A 441 -16.10 6.44 -21.90
CA ALA A 441 -16.42 5.07 -21.49
C ALA A 441 -16.83 4.18 -22.66
N ALA A 442 -17.62 4.71 -23.61
CA ALA A 442 -18.03 3.94 -24.78
C ALA A 442 -16.86 3.62 -25.73
N ALA A 443 -15.87 4.51 -25.81
CA ALA A 443 -14.62 4.27 -26.54
C ALA A 443 -13.65 3.34 -25.79
N ASN A 444 -13.77 3.24 -24.46
CA ASN A 444 -12.83 2.54 -23.58
C ASN A 444 -13.51 1.66 -22.52
N PRO A 445 -14.46 0.78 -22.88
CA PRO A 445 -15.37 0.17 -21.90
C PRO A 445 -14.69 -0.74 -20.88
N THR A 446 -13.53 -1.32 -21.22
CA THR A 446 -12.75 -2.17 -20.31
C THR A 446 -11.86 -1.39 -19.33
N ARG A 447 -11.76 -0.06 -19.51
CA ARG A 447 -10.96 0.87 -18.68
C ARG A 447 -11.81 1.60 -17.64
N VAL A 448 -13.06 1.19 -17.44
CA VAL A 448 -14.03 1.84 -16.54
C VAL A 448 -14.44 0.87 -15.45
N SER A 449 -14.38 1.30 -14.19
CA SER A 449 -14.87 0.52 -13.05
C SER A 449 -16.36 0.78 -12.80
N CYS A 450 -16.79 2.03 -12.91
CA CYS A 450 -18.19 2.46 -12.79
C CYS A 450 -18.38 3.88 -13.33
N ILE A 451 -19.65 4.30 -13.48
CA ILE A 451 -20.00 5.71 -13.72
C ILE A 451 -20.99 6.16 -12.65
N TYR A 452 -20.64 7.22 -11.93
CA TYR A 452 -21.57 8.03 -11.14
C TYR A 452 -21.97 9.26 -11.95
N ALA A 453 -23.27 9.42 -12.19
CA ALA A 453 -23.84 10.51 -12.98
C ALA A 453 -24.83 11.31 -12.12
N ASP A 454 -24.74 12.64 -12.13
CA ASP A 454 -25.69 13.53 -11.43
C ASP A 454 -26.28 14.55 -12.38
N ALA A 455 -27.60 14.48 -12.59
CA ALA A 455 -28.32 15.29 -13.57
C ALA A 455 -27.57 15.38 -14.91
N ALA A 456 -27.00 14.24 -15.32
CA ALA A 456 -26.02 14.18 -16.39
C ALA A 456 -26.68 14.34 -17.76
N VAL A 457 -26.06 15.14 -18.60
CA VAL A 457 -26.44 15.26 -20.00
C VAL A 457 -25.97 14.00 -20.72
N CYS A 458 -26.93 13.26 -21.26
CA CYS A 458 -26.71 12.03 -22.02
C CYS A 458 -27.19 12.16 -23.48
N ASP A 459 -27.83 13.26 -23.84
CA ASP A 459 -28.17 13.60 -25.22
C ASP A 459 -27.93 15.08 -25.49
N PHE A 460 -26.95 15.39 -26.36
CA PHE A 460 -26.68 16.78 -26.70
C PHE A 460 -27.85 17.45 -27.46
N LYS A 461 -28.80 16.67 -28.00
CA LYS A 461 -30.00 17.18 -28.69
C LYS A 461 -31.03 17.71 -27.69
N SER A 462 -31.09 17.13 -26.50
CA SER A 462 -31.86 17.62 -25.35
C SER A 462 -31.22 18.90 -24.80
N TRP A 463 -30.02 18.79 -24.22
CA TRP A 463 -29.17 19.94 -23.86
C TRP A 463 -27.78 19.73 -24.47
N PRO A 464 -27.18 20.70 -25.18
CA PRO A 464 -27.61 22.09 -25.30
C PRO A 464 -28.59 22.36 -26.45
N GLY A 465 -28.95 21.36 -27.25
CA GLY A 465 -29.70 21.57 -28.51
C GLY A 465 -31.10 22.13 -28.35
N GLY A 466 -31.79 21.87 -27.23
CA GLY A 466 -33.17 22.27 -27.00
C GLY A 466 -34.13 21.80 -28.10
N LYS A 467 -33.85 20.62 -28.69
CA LYS A 467 -34.65 20.01 -29.75
C LYS A 467 -35.70 19.04 -29.20
N GLY A 468 -35.85 19.04 -27.86
CA GLY A 468 -36.90 18.42 -27.07
C GLY A 468 -37.43 19.41 -26.03
N LYS A 469 -37.68 18.96 -24.81
CA LYS A 469 -38.11 19.75 -23.64
C LYS A 469 -36.94 20.40 -22.91
N GLY A 470 -35.73 19.85 -23.04
CA GLY A 470 -34.53 20.39 -22.39
C GLY A 470 -34.24 21.83 -22.78
N LYS A 471 -33.68 22.61 -21.84
CA LYS A 471 -33.37 24.01 -22.06
C LYS A 471 -32.26 24.21 -23.11
N ALA A 472 -32.53 24.97 -24.16
CA ALA A 472 -31.53 25.30 -25.18
C ALA A 472 -30.37 26.15 -24.63
N SER A 473 -29.16 25.92 -25.13
CA SER A 473 -28.02 26.83 -25.01
C SER A 473 -27.40 27.05 -26.38
N ALA A 474 -27.68 28.21 -26.99
CA ALA A 474 -27.24 28.51 -28.36
C ALA A 474 -25.71 28.49 -28.49
N GLY A 475 -24.98 29.00 -27.49
CA GLY A 475 -23.52 29.00 -27.49
C GLY A 475 -22.93 27.59 -27.44
N ASP A 476 -23.42 26.76 -26.51
CA ASP A 476 -22.97 25.36 -26.40
C ASP A 476 -23.40 24.52 -27.60
N TRP A 477 -24.54 24.82 -28.24
CA TRP A 477 -24.94 24.15 -29.49
C TRP A 477 -23.94 24.42 -30.63
N GLN A 478 -23.42 25.64 -30.74
CA GLN A 478 -22.35 25.93 -31.71
C GLN A 478 -21.06 25.16 -31.40
N LEU A 479 -20.76 24.94 -30.12
CA LEU A 479 -19.65 24.06 -29.72
C LEU A 479 -19.91 22.61 -30.14
N VAL A 480 -21.14 22.10 -30.04
CA VAL A 480 -21.49 20.76 -30.56
C VAL A 480 -21.19 20.67 -32.05
N LEU A 481 -21.71 21.60 -32.86
CA LEU A 481 -21.47 21.61 -34.31
C LEU A 481 -19.97 21.63 -34.64
N LYS A 482 -19.22 22.54 -34.00
CA LYS A 482 -17.79 22.70 -34.21
C LYS A 482 -16.97 21.49 -33.78
N ASN A 483 -17.14 21.02 -32.55
CA ASN A 483 -16.25 20.02 -31.95
C ASN A 483 -16.53 18.60 -32.47
N PHE A 484 -17.77 18.32 -32.90
CA PHE A 484 -18.12 17.06 -33.54
C PHE A 484 -17.98 17.11 -35.07
N GLY A 485 -17.71 18.29 -35.65
CA GLY A 485 -17.48 18.47 -37.08
C GLY A 485 -18.74 18.40 -37.94
N PHE A 486 -19.90 18.74 -37.39
CA PHE A 486 -21.16 18.77 -38.12
C PHE A 486 -21.26 20.05 -38.96
N LYS A 487 -21.70 19.91 -40.21
CA LYS A 487 -21.86 21.05 -41.13
C LYS A 487 -23.11 21.88 -40.83
N ASN A 488 -24.12 21.29 -40.20
CA ASN A 488 -25.41 21.90 -39.93
C ASN A 488 -26.18 21.14 -38.84
N ASP A 489 -27.29 21.72 -38.38
CA ASP A 489 -28.20 21.13 -37.38
C ASP A 489 -28.72 19.75 -37.79
N ALA A 490 -28.97 19.51 -39.09
CA ALA A 490 -29.52 18.25 -39.55
C ALA A 490 -28.53 17.08 -39.36
N GLU A 491 -27.24 17.30 -39.64
CA GLU A 491 -26.20 16.31 -39.35
C GLU A 491 -26.06 16.03 -37.85
N ALA A 492 -26.12 17.07 -37.00
CA ALA A 492 -26.06 16.90 -35.54
C ALA A 492 -27.28 16.15 -34.98
N LEU A 493 -28.48 16.44 -35.49
CA LEU A 493 -29.72 15.75 -35.13
C LEU A 493 -29.73 14.29 -35.58
N ALA A 494 -29.10 13.98 -36.72
CA ALA A 494 -28.95 12.62 -37.23
C ALA A 494 -27.85 11.81 -36.52
N TYR A 495 -27.04 12.43 -35.66
CA TYR A 495 -25.96 11.73 -34.97
C TYR A 495 -26.50 10.64 -34.03
N GLY A 496 -26.12 9.39 -34.29
CA GLY A 496 -26.57 8.21 -33.54
C GLY A 496 -25.56 7.67 -32.55
N LYS A 497 -24.64 8.50 -32.05
CA LYS A 497 -23.64 8.09 -31.04
C LYS A 497 -23.63 9.03 -29.82
N ASN A 498 -24.77 9.64 -29.49
CA ASN A 498 -24.93 10.25 -28.17
C ASN A 498 -24.79 9.19 -27.07
N PRO A 499 -24.49 9.58 -25.82
CA PRO A 499 -24.49 8.64 -24.71
C PRO A 499 -25.74 7.75 -24.63
N ILE A 500 -26.94 8.30 -24.85
CA ILE A 500 -28.19 7.50 -24.89
C ILE A 500 -28.22 6.45 -26.02
N ASP A 501 -27.46 6.66 -27.10
CA ASP A 501 -27.43 5.82 -28.30
C ASP A 501 -26.25 4.83 -28.30
N ASN A 502 -25.24 5.04 -27.47
CA ASN A 502 -23.96 4.31 -27.51
C ASN A 502 -23.66 3.54 -26.21
N LEU A 503 -24.68 2.92 -25.62
CA LEU A 503 -24.60 2.23 -24.33
C LEU A 503 -24.10 0.78 -24.43
N ALA A 504 -24.22 0.14 -25.60
CA ALA A 504 -23.90 -1.27 -25.80
C ALA A 504 -22.46 -1.65 -25.39
N PRO A 505 -21.41 -0.85 -25.71
CA PRO A 505 -20.05 -1.17 -25.26
C PRO A 505 -19.93 -1.29 -23.72
N LEU A 506 -20.59 -0.38 -22.98
CA LEU A 506 -20.58 -0.40 -21.52
C LEU A 506 -21.32 -1.61 -20.97
N ALA A 507 -22.45 -1.99 -21.57
CA ALA A 507 -23.25 -3.13 -21.13
C ALA A 507 -22.48 -4.45 -21.35
N THR A 508 -21.82 -4.58 -22.50
CA THR A 508 -20.93 -5.72 -22.80
C THR A 508 -19.79 -5.83 -21.79
N ALA A 509 -19.20 -4.70 -21.38
CA ALA A 509 -18.17 -4.67 -20.35
C ALA A 509 -18.70 -4.71 -18.90
N GLN A 510 -20.02 -4.81 -18.71
CA GLN A 510 -20.70 -4.89 -17.42
C GLN A 510 -20.37 -3.71 -16.48
N VAL A 511 -20.25 -2.50 -17.04
CA VAL A 511 -19.95 -1.27 -16.28
C VAL A 511 -21.16 -0.87 -15.42
N PRO A 512 -21.11 -0.93 -14.08
CA PRO A 512 -22.21 -0.48 -13.26
C PRO A 512 -22.41 1.05 -13.36
N LEU A 513 -23.66 1.49 -13.40
CA LEU A 513 -24.06 2.90 -13.39
C LEU A 513 -24.83 3.26 -12.10
N LEU A 514 -24.58 4.45 -11.57
CA LEU A 514 -25.40 5.11 -10.55
C LEU A 514 -25.81 6.48 -11.08
N HIS A 515 -27.11 6.72 -11.21
CA HIS A 515 -27.64 8.04 -11.55
C HIS A 515 -28.37 8.67 -10.37
N VAL A 516 -27.95 9.87 -9.98
CA VAL A 516 -28.69 10.80 -9.14
C VAL A 516 -29.32 11.85 -10.06
N TYR A 517 -30.60 12.18 -9.87
CA TYR A 517 -31.27 13.16 -10.73
C TYR A 517 -32.44 13.83 -10.01
N GLY A 518 -32.75 15.06 -10.42
CA GLY A 518 -34.00 15.71 -10.06
C GLY A 518 -35.12 15.25 -11.00
N ASP A 519 -36.27 14.85 -10.48
CA ASP A 519 -37.40 14.43 -11.31
C ASP A 519 -38.19 15.61 -11.91
N ALA A 520 -37.88 16.84 -11.49
CA ALA A 520 -38.40 18.10 -12.03
C ALA A 520 -37.32 18.90 -12.80
N ASP A 521 -36.25 18.24 -13.28
CA ASP A 521 -35.19 18.89 -14.05
C ASP A 521 -35.67 19.32 -15.44
N GLU A 522 -35.77 20.63 -15.68
CA GLU A 522 -36.14 21.21 -16.98
C GLU A 522 -34.92 21.50 -17.88
N VAL A 523 -33.70 21.47 -17.32
CA VAL A 523 -32.47 21.68 -18.09
C VAL A 523 -32.04 20.38 -18.74
N VAL A 524 -32.05 19.29 -17.97
CA VAL A 524 -31.68 17.94 -18.40
C VAL A 524 -32.83 16.97 -18.06
N PRO A 525 -33.93 17.00 -18.83
CA PRO A 525 -35.12 16.24 -18.49
C PRO A 525 -34.86 14.74 -18.37
N TRP A 526 -35.45 14.15 -17.33
CA TRP A 526 -35.35 12.71 -17.06
C TRP A 526 -35.73 11.87 -18.29
N ASP A 527 -36.85 12.19 -18.93
CA ASP A 527 -37.42 11.45 -20.05
C ASP A 527 -36.63 11.61 -21.36
N GLU A 528 -35.63 12.48 -21.38
CA GLU A 528 -34.71 12.67 -22.52
C GLU A 528 -33.28 12.17 -22.23
N ASN A 529 -32.93 11.98 -20.96
CA ASN A 529 -31.56 11.64 -20.54
C ASN A 529 -31.57 10.38 -19.67
N THR A 530 -31.60 10.53 -18.34
CA THR A 530 -31.40 9.40 -17.42
C THR A 530 -32.46 8.30 -17.59
N GLY A 531 -33.72 8.65 -17.84
CA GLY A 531 -34.79 7.68 -18.07
C GLY A 531 -34.52 6.81 -19.29
N ILE A 532 -34.07 7.42 -20.39
CA ILE A 532 -33.69 6.71 -21.61
C ILE A 532 -32.46 5.82 -21.35
N VAL A 533 -31.43 6.34 -20.67
CA VAL A 533 -30.26 5.54 -20.28
C VAL A 533 -30.70 4.34 -19.45
N ALA A 534 -31.53 4.54 -18.44
CA ALA A 534 -31.97 3.48 -17.54
C ALA A 534 -32.75 2.37 -18.26
N GLU A 535 -33.68 2.75 -19.13
CA GLU A 535 -34.46 1.79 -19.91
C GLU A 535 -33.57 1.00 -20.88
N ARG A 536 -32.79 1.72 -21.71
CA ARG A 536 -31.96 1.10 -22.74
C ARG A 536 -30.83 0.27 -22.14
N TYR A 537 -30.18 0.75 -21.08
CA TYR A 537 -29.08 0.04 -20.44
C TYR A 537 -29.53 -1.29 -19.83
N ARG A 538 -30.70 -1.31 -19.19
CA ARG A 538 -31.30 -2.56 -18.67
C ARG A 538 -31.63 -3.54 -19.78
N LYS A 539 -32.20 -3.07 -20.90
CA LYS A 539 -32.50 -3.91 -22.08
C LYS A 539 -31.23 -4.54 -22.67
N LEU A 540 -30.09 -3.86 -22.56
CA LEU A 540 -28.78 -4.36 -22.99
C LEU A 540 -28.10 -5.28 -21.96
N GLY A 541 -28.75 -5.58 -20.82
CA GLY A 541 -28.17 -6.40 -19.74
C GLY A 541 -27.21 -5.65 -18.81
N GLY A 542 -27.20 -4.31 -18.86
CA GLY A 542 -26.42 -3.45 -17.98
C GLY A 542 -27.09 -3.20 -16.63
N SER A 543 -26.28 -2.93 -15.60
CA SER A 543 -26.74 -2.63 -14.24
C SER A 543 -26.77 -1.13 -13.98
N ILE A 544 -27.93 -0.58 -13.63
CA ILE A 544 -28.09 0.84 -13.24
C ILE A 544 -28.91 1.00 -11.97
N GLN A 545 -28.35 1.74 -11.01
CA GLN A 545 -29.00 2.22 -9.80
C GLN A 545 -29.48 3.66 -9.99
N LEU A 546 -30.63 3.98 -9.42
CA LEU A 546 -31.29 5.27 -9.58
C LEU A 546 -31.59 5.86 -8.20
N ILE A 547 -31.26 7.13 -8.01
CA ILE A 547 -31.64 7.93 -6.84
C ILE A 547 -32.33 9.20 -7.35
N ALA A 548 -33.66 9.21 -7.27
CA ALA A 548 -34.46 10.37 -7.61
C ALA A 548 -34.46 11.38 -6.46
N LYS A 549 -34.44 12.67 -6.78
CA LYS A 549 -34.65 13.79 -5.86
C LYS A 549 -36.02 14.41 -6.16
N PRO A 550 -37.08 14.06 -5.40
CA PRO A 550 -38.44 14.48 -5.71
C PRO A 550 -38.62 16.00 -5.67
N GLY A 551 -39.23 16.56 -6.71
CA GLY A 551 -39.48 18.00 -6.88
C GLY A 551 -38.23 18.84 -7.12
N VAL A 552 -37.06 18.22 -7.31
CA VAL A 552 -35.79 18.94 -7.51
C VAL A 552 -35.53 19.13 -9.01
N GLY A 553 -35.11 20.33 -9.38
CA GLY A 553 -34.68 20.67 -10.74
C GLY A 553 -33.22 20.27 -11.02
N HIS A 554 -32.54 21.01 -11.90
CA HIS A 554 -31.14 20.73 -12.26
C HIS A 554 -30.16 20.86 -11.09
N HIS A 555 -30.48 21.74 -10.14
CA HIS A 555 -29.69 21.98 -8.95
C HIS A 555 -30.53 21.80 -7.69
N PRO A 556 -29.92 21.44 -6.55
CA PRO A 556 -28.48 21.21 -6.36
C PRO A 556 -28.00 19.84 -6.90
N HIS A 557 -26.74 19.76 -7.33
CA HIS A 557 -26.05 18.48 -7.53
C HIS A 557 -25.61 17.87 -6.20
N GLY A 558 -25.32 16.58 -6.24
CA GLY A 558 -24.94 15.74 -5.12
C GLY A 558 -26.13 15.27 -4.29
N LEU A 559 -25.79 14.53 -3.25
CA LEU A 559 -26.67 14.15 -2.15
C LEU A 559 -26.19 14.86 -0.87
N GLU A 560 -27.11 15.08 0.07
CA GLU A 560 -26.74 15.56 1.41
C GLU A 560 -25.87 14.51 2.13
N ASP A 561 -26.31 13.25 2.10
CA ASP A 561 -25.49 12.10 2.46
C ASP A 561 -24.81 11.51 1.22
N SER A 562 -23.49 11.65 1.12
CA SER A 562 -22.70 11.12 0.00
C SER A 562 -22.38 9.63 0.12
N SER A 563 -22.74 8.96 1.22
CA SER A 563 -22.41 7.55 1.48
C SER A 563 -22.83 6.62 0.32
N PRO A 564 -24.02 6.75 -0.29
CA PRO A 564 -24.40 5.90 -1.43
C PRO A 564 -23.43 6.01 -2.63
N ILE A 565 -22.89 7.21 -2.89
CA ILE A 565 -21.94 7.45 -3.98
C ILE A 565 -20.59 6.82 -3.64
N VAL A 566 -20.11 7.03 -2.42
CA VAL A 566 -18.82 6.51 -1.93
C VAL A 566 -18.82 4.98 -1.94
N GLU A 567 -19.86 4.34 -1.40
CA GLU A 567 -19.97 2.88 -1.37
C GLU A 567 -20.09 2.27 -2.76
N PHE A 568 -20.83 2.93 -3.66
CA PHE A 568 -20.96 2.49 -5.05
C PHE A 568 -19.59 2.47 -5.76
N ILE A 569 -18.82 3.55 -5.65
CA ILE A 569 -17.48 3.67 -6.27
C ILE A 569 -16.50 2.69 -5.60
N ALA A 570 -16.50 2.60 -4.26
CA ALA A 570 -15.61 1.71 -3.53
C ALA A 570 -15.84 0.24 -3.90
N LYS A 571 -17.10 -0.20 -3.98
CA LYS A 571 -17.48 -1.56 -4.38
C LYS A 571 -17.11 -1.88 -5.83
N ALA A 572 -17.11 -0.88 -6.72
CA ALA A 572 -16.73 -1.09 -8.11
C ALA A 572 -15.21 -1.30 -8.27
N ALA A 573 -14.40 -0.64 -7.43
CA ALA A 573 -12.94 -0.77 -7.46
C ALA A 573 -12.41 -2.15 -7.04
N THR A 574 -13.20 -2.93 -6.28
CA THR A 574 -12.81 -4.29 -5.85
C THR A 574 -13.20 -5.38 -6.85
N ARG A 575 -13.85 -5.03 -7.97
CA ARG A 575 -14.20 -6.00 -9.01
C ARG A 575 -12.95 -6.31 -9.85
N PRO A 576 -12.70 -7.59 -10.18
CA PRO A 576 -11.56 -7.99 -11.00
C PRO A 576 -11.54 -7.31 -12.39
#